data_AF-A0A7K4FIW9-F1
#
_entry.id   AF-A0A7K4FIW9-F1
#
_cell.length_a   1.000
_cell.length_b   1.000
_cell.length_c   1.000
_cell.angle_alpha   90.00
_cell.angle_beta   90.00
_cell.angle_gamma   90.00
#
_symmetry.space_group_name_H-M   'P 1'
#
loop_
_entity.id
_entity.type
_entity.pdbx_description
1 polymer ?
#
loop_
_entity_poly.entity_id
_entity_poly.type
_entity_poly.pdbx_seq_one_letter_code
_entity_poly.pdbx_strand_id
1 'polypeptide(L)'
;MTEPAGRGIAGIPPGLVDPVIEILGASSSPVRRRILLEELERRGHRISLAGVNRILQHLNLSGRTVETPDGVRLRPRGESPAPRRAV
;
A
#
# COMPACT_ATOMS: atom_id res chain seq x y z
N MET A 1 -16.09 -1.27 28.06
CA MET A 1 -14.77 -1.63 27.48
C MET A 1 -15.06 -2.38 26.19
N THR A 2 -14.90 -1.73 25.03
CA THR A 2 -15.08 -2.40 23.73
C THR A 2 -13.94 -1.97 22.84
N GLU A 3 -13.13 -2.96 22.48
CA GLU A 3 -11.97 -2.88 21.61
C GLU A 3 -12.38 -2.24 20.27
N PRO A 4 -11.60 -1.29 19.71
CA PRO A 4 -11.88 -0.81 18.36
C PRO A 4 -11.54 -1.95 17.39
N ALA A 5 -12.59 -2.66 16.99
CA ALA A 5 -12.60 -3.60 15.88
C ALA A 5 -11.73 -3.05 14.75
N GLY A 6 -10.83 -3.91 14.25
CA GLY A 6 -9.77 -3.59 13.30
C GLY A 6 -10.17 -2.49 12.33
N ARG A 7 -9.36 -1.43 12.30
CA ARG A 7 -9.55 -0.23 11.50
C ARG A 7 -9.45 -0.60 10.02
N GLY A 8 -10.50 -1.22 9.48
CA GLY A 8 -10.69 -1.46 8.07
C GLY A 8 -10.58 -0.11 7.38
N ILE A 9 -9.75 -0.05 6.35
CA ILE A 9 -9.55 1.19 5.61
C ILE A 9 -10.89 1.44 4.90
N ALA A 10 -11.63 2.46 5.31
CA ALA A 10 -12.98 2.72 4.82
C ALA A 10 -13.00 2.65 3.28
N GLY A 11 -13.98 1.98 2.67
CA GLY A 11 -14.09 1.88 1.22
C GLY A 11 -13.02 1.04 0.51
N ILE A 12 -12.18 0.30 1.24
CA ILE A 12 -11.29 -0.72 0.66
C ILE A 12 -11.80 -2.10 1.05
N PRO A 13 -11.98 -3.01 0.07
CA PRO A 13 -12.26 -4.41 0.33
C PRO A 13 -11.21 -5.02 1.29
N PRO A 14 -11.63 -5.66 2.39
CA PRO A 14 -10.70 -6.39 3.24
C PRO A 14 -10.01 -7.48 2.41
N GLY A 15 -8.68 -7.56 2.49
CA GLY A 15 -7.88 -8.53 1.73
C GLY A 15 -7.11 -7.98 0.52
N LEU A 16 -7.22 -6.68 0.19
CA LEU A 16 -6.44 -6.09 -0.92
C LEU A 16 -5.06 -5.57 -0.51
N VAL A 17 -4.78 -5.49 0.79
CA VAL A 17 -3.48 -5.04 1.29
C VAL A 17 -2.38 -6.07 0.97
N ASP A 18 -2.69 -7.35 1.15
CA ASP A 18 -1.76 -8.46 0.90
C ASP A 18 -1.32 -8.55 -0.57
N PRO A 19 -2.22 -8.59 -1.58
CA PRO A 19 -1.80 -8.63 -2.98
C PRO A 19 -1.04 -7.37 -3.40
N VAL A 20 -1.35 -6.20 -2.81
CA VAL A 20 -0.55 -4.98 -3.04
C VAL A 20 0.88 -5.18 -2.53
N ILE A 21 1.06 -5.72 -1.33
CA ILE A 21 2.39 -6.02 -0.78
C ILE A 21 3.11 -7.04 -1.67
N GLU A 22 2.44 -8.10 -2.11
CA GLU A 22 3.04 -9.10 -3.00
C GLU A 22 3.52 -8.48 -4.32
N ILE A 23 2.69 -7.68 -4.98
CA ILE A 23 3.06 -7.02 -6.25
C ILE A 23 4.26 -6.09 -6.05
N LEU A 24 4.22 -5.29 -4.97
CA LEU A 24 5.31 -4.38 -4.63
C LEU A 24 6.59 -5.10 -4.16
N GLY A 25 6.48 -6.32 -3.63
CA GLY A 25 7.61 -7.15 -3.21
C GLY A 25 8.23 -7.96 -4.34
N ALA A 26 7.42 -8.34 -5.34
CA ALA A 26 7.91 -8.97 -6.56
C ALA A 26 8.67 -7.97 -7.46
N SER A 27 8.41 -6.67 -7.33
CA SER A 27 9.06 -5.61 -8.11
C SER A 27 10.18 -4.94 -7.32
N SER A 28 11.42 -5.02 -7.80
CA SER A 28 12.54 -4.22 -7.26
C SER A 28 12.45 -2.73 -7.64
N SER A 29 11.60 -2.39 -8.62
CA SER A 29 11.38 -1.02 -9.09
C SER A 29 10.10 -0.41 -8.51
N PRO A 30 10.04 0.93 -8.33
CA PRO A 30 8.82 1.61 -7.92
C PRO A 30 7.70 1.35 -8.93
N VAL A 31 6.58 0.82 -8.43
CA VAL A 31 5.40 0.47 -9.22
C VAL A 31 4.48 1.67 -9.27
N ARG A 32 4.15 2.12 -10.48
CA ARG A 32 3.15 3.19 -10.67
C ARG A 32 1.78 2.68 -10.23
N ARG A 33 0.97 3.59 -9.65
CA ARG A 33 -0.39 3.27 -9.19
C ARG A 33 -1.28 2.65 -10.28
N ARG A 34 -1.09 3.06 -11.53
CA ARG A 34 -1.80 2.52 -12.70
C ARG A 34 -1.41 1.07 -12.98
N ILE A 35 -0.12 0.75 -12.98
CA ILE A 35 0.39 -0.61 -13.14
C ILE A 35 -0.08 -1.51 -11.98
N LEU A 36 -0.05 -0.99 -10.75
CA LEU A 36 -0.55 -1.71 -9.58
C LEU A 36 -2.06 -2.01 -9.70
N LEU A 37 -2.84 -1.04 -10.19
CA LEU A 37 -4.27 -1.23 -10.45
C LEU A 37 -4.51 -2.31 -11.52
N GLU A 38 -3.80 -2.24 -12.65
CA GLU A 38 -3.90 -3.21 -13.73
C GLU A 38 -3.53 -4.63 -13.27
N GLU A 39 -2.50 -4.80 -12.43
CA GLU A 39 -2.16 -6.10 -11.85
C GLU A 39 -3.19 -6.61 -10.85
N LEU A 40 -3.77 -5.74 -10.03
CA LEU A 40 -4.86 -6.12 -9.14
C LEU A 40 -6.07 -6.59 -9.95
N GLU A 41 -6.45 -5.86 -11.00
CA GLU A 41 -7.54 -6.26 -11.89
C GLU A 41 -7.24 -7.59 -12.60
N ARG A 42 -5.99 -7.80 -13.06
CA ARG A 42 -5.53 -9.07 -13.65
C ARG A 42 -5.64 -10.25 -12.67
N ARG A 43 -5.40 -10.02 -11.39
CA ARG A 43 -5.57 -11.01 -10.31
C ARG A 43 -7.04 -11.19 -9.89
N GLY A 44 -7.98 -10.50 -10.52
CA GLY A 44 -9.42 -10.57 -10.22
C GLY A 44 -9.88 -9.62 -9.12
N HIS A 45 -9.02 -8.72 -8.65
CA HIS A 45 -9.35 -7.74 -7.64
C HIS A 45 -9.88 -6.45 -8.29
N ARG A 46 -11.20 -6.27 -8.27
CA ARG A 46 -11.84 -5.02 -8.70
C ARG A 46 -11.77 -3.97 -7.59
N ILE A 47 -10.91 -2.98 -7.77
CA ILE A 47 -10.78 -1.82 -6.87
C ILE A 47 -10.63 -0.54 -7.69
N SER A 48 -11.17 0.57 -7.23
CA SER A 48 -10.94 1.86 -7.88
C SER A 48 -9.55 2.42 -7.55
N LEU A 49 -9.01 3.29 -8.41
CA LEU A 49 -7.75 3.99 -8.14
C LEU A 49 -7.73 4.72 -6.79
N ALA A 50 -8.89 5.23 -6.34
CA ALA A 50 -9.06 5.84 -5.02
C ALA A 50 -8.83 4.84 -3.87
N GLY A 51 -9.29 3.60 -4.03
CA GLY A 51 -9.06 2.53 -3.07
C GLY A 51 -7.59 2.13 -3.03
N VAL A 52 -6.95 1.98 -4.20
CA VAL A 52 -5.50 1.73 -4.28
C VAL A 52 -4.72 2.83 -3.57
N ASN A 53 -5.07 4.11 -3.80
CA ASN A 53 -4.47 5.24 -3.10
C ASN A 53 -4.63 5.15 -1.57
N ARG A 54 -5.80 4.78 -1.07
CA ARG A 54 -6.01 4.61 0.39
C ARG A 54 -5.18 3.45 0.94
N ILE A 55 -4.99 2.34 0.20
CA ILE A 55 -4.13 1.22 0.62
C ILE A 55 -2.69 1.69 0.71
N LEU A 56 -2.20 2.37 -0.34
CA LEU A 56 -0.83 2.86 -0.40
C LEU A 56 -0.57 3.90 0.70
N GLN A 57 -1.51 4.81 0.96
CA GLN A 57 -1.45 5.74 2.09
C GLN A 57 -1.38 4.99 3.42
N HIS A 58 -2.24 3.99 3.62
CA HIS A 58 -2.21 3.18 4.84
C HIS A 58 -0.85 2.50 5.03
N LEU A 59 -0.32 1.86 3.99
CA LEU A 59 1.00 1.21 4.00
C LEU A 59 2.15 2.22 4.24
N ASN A 60 2.03 3.43 3.69
CA ASN A 60 3.00 4.51 3.87
C ASN A 60 2.98 5.02 5.32
N LEU A 61 1.79 5.23 5.89
CA LEU A 61 1.60 5.61 7.30
C LEU A 61 2.14 4.55 8.26
N SER A 62 2.01 3.26 7.92
CA SER A 62 2.60 2.15 8.67
C SER A 62 4.11 1.98 8.43
N GLY A 63 4.72 2.79 7.57
CA GLY A 63 6.15 2.70 7.24
C GLY A 63 6.56 1.46 6.46
N ARG A 64 5.60 0.76 5.82
CA ARG A 64 5.84 -0.44 5.01
C ARG A 64 6.19 -0.12 3.56
N THR A 65 5.77 1.02 3.04
CA THR A 65 6.05 1.46 1.66
C THR A 65 6.76 2.81 1.64
N VAL A 66 7.43 3.08 0.52
CA VAL A 66 8.04 4.37 0.19
C VAL A 66 7.41 4.86 -1.10
N GLU A 67 6.82 6.05 -1.05
CA GLU A 67 6.32 6.75 -2.23
C GLU A 67 7.46 7.60 -2.83
N THR A 68 7.70 7.41 -4.12
CA THR A 68 8.71 8.11 -4.93
C THR A 68 8.00 8.76 -6.13
N PRO A 69 8.62 9.76 -6.79
CA PRO A 69 8.07 10.34 -8.01
C PRO A 69 7.80 9.30 -9.11
N ASP A 70 8.60 8.24 -9.18
CA ASP A 70 8.44 7.15 -10.15
C ASP A 70 7.31 6.15 -9.81
N GLY A 71 6.84 6.11 -8.56
CA GLY A 71 5.84 5.15 -8.11
C GLY A 71 5.99 4.77 -6.63
N VAL A 72 5.40 3.64 -6.25
CA VAL A 72 5.45 3.14 -4.87
C VAL A 72 6.23 1.84 -4.83
N ARG A 73 7.08 1.67 -3.83
CA ARG A 73 7.81 0.42 -3.57
C ARG A 73 7.66 -0.01 -2.12
N LEU A 74 7.87 -1.30 -1.85
CA LEU A 74 8.06 -1.74 -0.47
C LEU A 74 9.33 -1.11 0.10
N ARG A 75 9.28 -0.78 1.39
CA ARG A 75 10.47 -0.37 2.12
C ARG A 75 11.38 -1.61 2.28
N PRO A 76 12.65 -1.54 1.90
CA PRO A 76 13.57 -2.65 2.11
C PRO A 76 13.73 -2.93 3.61
N ARG A 77 13.71 -4.21 4.01
CA ARG A 77 14.01 -4.65 5.38
C ARG A 77 15.46 -4.25 5.70
N GLY A 78 15.65 -3.11 6.35
CA GLY A 78 16.96 -2.53 6.65
C GLY A 78 16.97 -1.00 6.64
N GLU A 79 16.06 -0.37 5.90
CA GLU A 79 15.78 1.06 6.06
C GLU A 79 14.90 1.24 7.31
N SER A 80 15.53 1.59 8.43
CA SER A 80 14.83 2.03 9.64
C SER A 80 13.85 3.15 9.26
N PRO A 81 12.61 3.19 9.77
CA PRO A 81 11.72 4.33 9.53
C PRO A 81 12.46 5.57 10.00
N ALA A 82 12.92 6.41 9.07
CA ALA A 82 13.40 7.72 9.42
C ALA A 82 12.31 8.36 10.28
N PRO A 83 12.60 8.79 11.52
CA PRO A 83 11.59 9.37 12.38
C PRO A 83 10.98 10.53 11.59
N ARG A 84 9.68 10.43 11.31
CA ARG A 84 8.93 11.56 10.76
C ARG A 84 9.11 12.69 11.75
N ARG A 85 9.99 13.64 11.43
CA ARG A 85 10.07 14.93 12.11
C ARG A 85 8.70 15.57 11.88
N ALA A 86 7.85 15.50 12.90
CA ALA A 86 6.74 16.42 13.03
C ALA A 86 7.37 17.82 13.07
N VAL A 87 7.07 18.64 12.07
CA VAL A 87 7.35 20.08 12.08
C VAL A 87 6.11 20.79 12.56
#